data_AF-A0AAW4PLS4-F1
#
_entry.id   AF-A0AAW4PLS4-F1
#
_cell.length_a   1.000
_cell.length_b   1.000
_cell.length_c   1.000
_cell.angle_alpha   90.00
_cell.angle_beta   90.00
_cell.angle_gamma   90.00
#
_symmetry.space_group_name_H-M   'P 1'
#
loop_
_entity.id
_entity.type
_entity.pdbx_description
1 polymer ?
#
loop_
_entity_poly.entity_id
_entity_poly.type
_entity_poly.pdbx_seq_one_letter_code
_entity_poly.pdbx_strand_id
1 'polypeptide(L)' 'MPTDITTRVVETIRDVTGEDGWCSRAQVDSLMGATTIDKREVDRALKRAVAEDRLEKDGDQYRPTGDR' A
#
# COMPACT_ATOMS: atom_id res chain seq x y z
N MET A 1 11.59 -12.90 -10.84
CA MET A 1 11.91 -11.46 -10.76
C MET A 1 11.59 -11.01 -9.35
N PRO A 2 12.44 -10.21 -8.68
CA PRO A 2 12.10 -9.70 -7.35
C PRO A 2 10.82 -8.86 -7.51
N THR A 3 9.72 -9.30 -6.92
CA THR A 3 8.47 -8.55 -6.93
C THR A 3 8.73 -7.22 -6.24
N ASP A 4 8.60 -6.11 -6.96
CA ASP A 4 8.77 -4.76 -6.41
C ASP A 4 7.99 -4.61 -5.10
N ILE A 5 8.65 -4.08 -4.07
CA ILE A 5 8.02 -3.82 -2.75
C ILE A 5 6.77 -2.96 -2.93
N THR A 6 6.80 -2.01 -3.87
CA THR A 6 5.65 -1.21 -4.29
C THR A 6 4.45 -2.07 -4.68
N THR A 7 4.64 -3.04 -5.56
CA THR A 7 3.57 -3.95 -6.00
C THR A 7 3.05 -4.77 -4.83
N ARG A 8 3.94 -5.30 -3.99
CA ARG A 8 3.54 -6.09 -2.82
C ARG A 8 2.73 -5.26 -1.80
N VAL A 9 3.10 -4.00 -1.57
CA VAL A 9 2.34 -3.07 -0.72
C VAL A 9 0.95 -2.81 -1.29
N VAL A 10 0.86 -2.53 -2.59
CA VAL A 10 -0.43 -2.28 -3.27
C VAL A 10 -1.34 -3.50 -3.18
N GLU A 11 -0.81 -4.70 -3.45
CA GLU A 11 -1.57 -5.95 -3.34
C GLU A 11 -2.01 -6.24 -1.91
N THR A 12 -1.15 -6.01 -0.92
CA THR A 12 -1.49 -6.19 0.51
C THR A 12 -2.61 -5.24 0.92
N ILE A 13 -2.54 -3.98 0.50
CA ILE A 13 -3.60 -3.01 0.78
C ILE A 13 -4.90 -3.47 0.14
N ARG A 14 -4.87 -3.85 -1.15
CA ARG A 14 -6.04 -4.33 -1.90
C ARG A 14 -6.70 -5.55 -1.26
N ASP A 15 -5.91 -6.51 -0.80
CA ASP A 15 -6.40 -7.72 -0.14
C ASP A 15 -7.16 -7.40 1.16
N VAL A 16 -6.68 -6.41 1.92
CA VAL A 16 -7.27 -6.02 3.21
C VAL A 16 -8.43 -5.03 3.06
N THR A 17 -8.37 -4.12 2.10
CA THR A 17 -9.43 -3.11 1.90
C THR A 17 -10.58 -3.60 1.03
N GLY A 18 -10.36 -4.63 0.21
CA GLY A 18 -11.29 -4.98 -0.87
C GLY A 18 -11.33 -3.88 -1.94
N GLU A 19 -12.45 -3.83 -2.69
CA GLU A 19 -12.61 -2.97 -3.87
C GLU A 19 -12.84 -1.48 -3.56
N ASP A 20 -13.35 -1.13 -2.37
CA ASP A 20 -13.73 0.26 -2.03
C ASP A 20 -13.21 0.73 -0.65
N GLY A 21 -12.44 -0.10 0.05
CA GLY A 21 -11.99 0.22 1.40
C GLY A 21 -10.76 1.13 1.45
N TRP A 22 -10.65 1.88 2.56
CA TRP A 22 -9.47 2.66 2.90
C TRP A 22 -8.63 1.92 3.95
N CYS A 23 -7.31 1.86 3.74
CA CYS A 23 -6.34 1.30 4.67
C CYS A 23 -5.56 2.43 5.35
N SER A 24 -5.62 2.50 6.67
CA SER A 24 -4.86 3.49 7.43
C SER A 24 -3.37 3.14 7.44
N ARG A 25 -2.48 4.14 7.52
CA ARG A 25 -1.03 3.93 7.59
C ARG A 25 -0.62 2.96 8.69
N ALA A 26 -1.27 3.03 9.85
CA ALA A 26 -1.01 2.12 10.97
C ALA A 26 -1.38 0.65 10.65
N GLN A 27 -2.42 0.43 9.84
CA GLN A 27 -2.80 -0.90 9.38
C GLN A 27 -1.77 -1.41 8.38
N VAL A 28 -1.37 -0.57 7.41
CA VAL A 28 -0.30 -0.90 6.47
C VAL A 28 0.99 -1.25 7.20
N ASP A 29 1.42 -0.44 8.16
CA ASP A 29 2.62 -0.71 8.96
C ASP A 29 2.51 -2.02 9.77
N SER A 30 1.31 -2.37 10.26
CA SER A 30 1.06 -3.63 10.97
C SER A 30 1.14 -4.85 10.04
N LEU A 31 0.55 -4.74 8.85
CA LEU A 31 0.57 -5.79 7.82
C LEU A 31 1.98 -6.01 7.25
N MET A 32 2.68 -4.92 6.98
CA MET A 32 4.04 -4.96 6.43
C MET A 32 5.06 -5.35 7.51
N GLY A 33 4.82 -5.00 8.77
CA GLY A 33 5.61 -5.48 9.90
C GLY A 33 5.59 -7.01 10.03
N ALA A 34 4.46 -7.65 9.71
CA ALA A 34 4.36 -9.11 9.66
C ALA A 34 5.16 -9.75 8.51
N THR A 35 5.53 -8.98 7.49
CA THR A 35 6.32 -9.44 6.33
C THR A 35 7.80 -9.08 6.41
N THR A 36 8.28 -8.56 7.54
CA THR A 36 9.68 -8.17 7.80
C THR A 36 10.18 -6.98 6.96
N ILE A 37 9.27 -6.21 6.35
CA ILE A 37 9.63 -5.07 5.50
C ILE A 37 9.83 -3.81 6.37
N ASP A 38 10.91 -3.07 6.13
CA ASP A 38 11.22 -1.87 6.90
C ASP A 38 10.19 -0.76 6.64
N LYS A 39 9.79 -0.03 7.70
CA LYS A 39 8.83 1.07 7.61
C LYS A 39 9.22 2.15 6.61
N ARG A 40 10.52 2.38 6.41
CA ARG A 40 11.02 3.34 5.40
C ARG A 40 10.87 2.82 3.97
N GLU A 41 10.95 1.51 3.78
CA GLU A 41 10.68 0.90 2.48
C GLU A 41 9.18 0.92 2.16
N VAL A 42 8.34 0.63 3.16
CA VAL A 42 6.87 0.80 3.06
C VAL A 42 6.52 2.25 2.72
N ASP A 43 7.11 3.24 3.40
CA ASP A 43 6.85 4.65 3.11
C ASP A 43 7.21 5.04 1.67
N ARG A 44 8.37 4.57 1.19
CA ARG A 44 8.82 4.81 -0.18
C ARG A 44 7.89 4.14 -1.20
N ALA A 45 7.49 2.90 -0.92
CA ALA A 45 6.55 2.15 -1.74
C ALA A 45 5.18 2.85 -1.82
N LEU A 46 4.63 3.31 -0.70
CA LEU A 46 3.36 4.05 -0.65
C LEU A 46 3.45 5.35 -1.46
N LYS A 47 4.48 6.16 -1.25
CA LYS A 47 4.69 7.40 -2.00
C LYS A 47 4.82 7.15 -3.49
N ARG A 48 5.54 6.11 -3.86
CA ARG A 48 5.72 5.72 -5.27
C ARG A 48 4.42 5.24 -5.89
N ALA A 49 3.67 4.38 -5.21
CA ALA A 49 2.39 3.89 -5.71
C ALA A 49 1.36 5.03 -5.88
N VAL A 50 1.36 6.02 -4.98
CA VAL A 50 0.54 7.23 -5.15
C VAL A 50 1.00 8.07 -6.36
N ALA A 51 2.30 8.22 -6.57
CA ALA A 51 2.85 8.92 -7.73
C ALA A 51 2.61 8.17 -9.07
N GLU A 52 2.47 6.85 -9.02
CA GLU A 52 2.15 5.99 -10.15
C GLU A 52 0.62 5.83 -10.37
N ASP A 53 -0.21 6.58 -9.64
CA ASP A 53 -1.68 6.50 -9.71
C ASP A 53 -2.23 5.09 -9.40
N ARG A 54 -1.48 4.28 -8.65
CA ARG A 54 -1.85 2.92 -8.19
C ARG A 54 -2.52 2.89 -6.82
N LEU A 55 -2.30 3.94 -6.02
CA LEU A 55 -2.97 4.17 -4.74
C LEU A 55 -3.49 5.59 -4.71
N GLU A 56 -4.67 5.78 -4.16
CA GLU A 56 -5.14 7.09 -3.75
C GLU A 56 -4.82 7.30 -2.27
N LYS A 57 -4.44 8.52 -1.91
CA LYS A 57 -4.12 8.90 -0.53
C LYS A 57 -5.10 9.98 -0.07
N ASP A 58 -5.75 9.72 1.07
CA ASP A 58 -6.57 10.70 1.80
C ASP A 58 -6.07 10.79 3.24
N GLY A 59 -5.43 11.91 3.59
CA GLY A 59 -4.80 12.07 4.91
C GLY A 59 -3.76 10.99 5.22
N ASP A 60 -4.05 10.14 6.20
CA ASP A 60 -3.23 8.99 6.61
C ASP A 60 -3.76 7.65 6.07
N GLN A 61 -4.71 7.68 5.14
CA GLN A 61 -5.33 6.51 4.56
C GLN A 61 -4.93 6.34 3.09
N TYR A 62 -4.91 5.09 2.65
CA TYR A 62 -4.53 4.66 1.32
C TYR A 62 -5.58 3.68 0.80
N ARG A 63 -6.02 3.86 -0.44
CA ARG A 63 -6.86 2.88 -1.12
C ARG A 63 -6.25 2.49 -2.47
N PRO A 64 -6.46 1.27 -2.97
CA PRO A 64 -6.13 0.93 -4.35
C PRO A 64 -6.98 1.78 -5.29
N THR A 65 -6.36 2.36 -6.31
CA THR A 65 -7.13 2.85 -7.47
C THR A 65 -7.57 1.62 -8.25
N GLY A 66 -8.89 1.41 -8.31
CA GLY A 66 -9.46 0.32 -9.11
C GLY A 66 -9.10 0.55 -10.58
N ASP A 67 -8.55 -0.49 -11.22
CA ASP A 67 -8.36 -0.56 -12.67
C ASP A 67 -9.72 -0.25 -13.32
N ARG A 68 -9.85 0.95 -13.90
CA ARG A 68 -11.03 1.36 -14.64
C ARG A 68 -10.82 1.16 -16.13
#